data_AF-A0A024QF36-F1
#
_entry.id   AF-A0A024QF36-F1
#
_cell.length_a   1.000
_cell.length_b   1.000
_cell.length_c   1.000
_cell.angle_alpha   90.00
_cell.angle_beta   90.00
_cell.angle_gamma   90.00
#
_symmetry.space_group_name_H-M   'P 1'
#
loop_
_entity.id
_entity.type
_entity.pdbx_description
1 polymer ?
#
loop_
_entity_poly.entity_id
_entity_poly.type
_entity_poly.pdbx_seq_one_letter_code
_entity_poly.pdbx_strand_id
1 'polypeptide(L)'
;MDPNDLRRMRTQQMAITNGLLIIFLMLLFVITCIMDVSLFVFVGVFLLIQSIMDLLKGESTNKFIPVFEQITIYEKQKMGKEWLKQRKMSYIWNFILSSFMFLQYYFYRNSEEVLFEVDVTFMFIITFTVIILVNISLLLHFRKVDRANSEADLQGYTWKTILLSIAIGAVLGLLLFFIILFYIHSSISYFSIKGTN
;
A
#
# COMPACT_ATOMS: atom_id res chain seq x y z
N MET A 1 16.31 -21.52 -11.64
CA MET A 1 15.59 -20.79 -12.71
C MET A 1 16.64 -20.10 -13.57
N ASP A 2 16.50 -20.16 -14.89
CA ASP A 2 17.40 -19.46 -15.80
C ASP A 2 17.31 -17.92 -15.57
N PRO A 3 18.43 -17.17 -15.61
CA PRO A 3 18.42 -15.71 -15.47
C PRO A 3 17.45 -14.97 -16.41
N ASN A 4 17.27 -15.46 -17.65
CA ASN A 4 16.37 -14.85 -18.63
C ASN A 4 14.91 -15.06 -18.27
N ASP A 5 14.57 -16.26 -17.79
CA ASP A 5 13.22 -16.57 -17.30
C ASP A 5 12.89 -15.74 -16.05
N LEU A 6 13.85 -15.60 -15.13
CA LEU A 6 13.69 -14.77 -13.93
C LEU A 6 13.42 -13.32 -14.31
N ARG A 7 14.19 -12.75 -15.25
CA ARG A 7 14.01 -11.38 -15.73
C ARG A 7 12.63 -11.19 -16.37
N ARG A 8 12.18 -12.14 -17.19
CA ARG A 8 10.84 -12.11 -17.79
C ARG A 8 9.76 -12.13 -16.71
N MET A 9 9.86 -13.03 -15.74
CA MET A 9 8.91 -13.14 -14.62
C MET A 9 8.83 -11.84 -13.81
N ARG A 10 9.98 -11.23 -13.44
CA ARG A 10 10.01 -9.95 -12.71
C ARG A 10 9.45 -8.77 -13.51
N THR A 11 9.69 -8.75 -14.82
CA THR A 11 9.12 -7.72 -15.71
C THR A 11 7.60 -7.85 -15.81
N GLN A 12 7.10 -9.08 -15.94
CA GLN A 12 5.66 -9.36 -15.94
C GLN A 12 5.03 -9.03 -14.58
N GLN A 13 5.70 -9.34 -13.47
CA GLN A 13 5.26 -8.95 -12.13
C GLN A 13 5.03 -7.45 -12.03
N MET A 14 6.01 -6.64 -12.42
CA MET A 14 5.91 -5.18 -12.39
C MET A 14 4.78 -4.67 -13.30
N ALA A 15 4.72 -5.16 -14.54
CA ALA A 15 3.71 -4.72 -15.50
C ALA A 15 2.29 -5.02 -15.02
N ILE A 16 2.05 -6.24 -14.54
CA ILE A 16 0.73 -6.68 -14.06
C ILE A 16 0.38 -5.95 -12.75
N THR A 17 1.32 -5.82 -11.80
CA THR A 17 1.08 -5.10 -10.55
C THR A 17 0.74 -3.63 -10.80
N ASN A 18 1.48 -2.95 -11.69
CA ASN A 18 1.18 -1.56 -12.04
C ASN A 18 -0.16 -1.42 -12.77
N GLY A 19 -0.47 -2.33 -13.71
CA GLY A 19 -1.76 -2.34 -14.39
C GLY A 19 -2.94 -2.53 -13.43
N LEU A 20 -2.85 -3.51 -12.52
CA LEU A 20 -3.87 -3.74 -11.49
C LEU A 20 -4.00 -2.56 -10.54
N LEU A 21 -2.89 -1.91 -10.17
CA LEU A 21 -2.90 -0.74 -9.31
C LEU A 21 -3.61 0.45 -9.98
N ILE A 22 -3.33 0.71 -11.26
CA ILE A 22 -4.00 1.78 -12.02
C ILE A 22 -5.50 1.48 -12.13
N ILE A 23 -5.89 0.24 -12.45
CA ILE A 23 -7.30 -0.18 -12.49
C ILE A 23 -7.97 0.03 -11.13
N PHE A 24 -7.32 -0.39 -10.05
CA PHE A 24 -7.85 -0.21 -8.69
C PHE A 24 -8.05 1.26 -8.33
N LEU A 25 -7.10 2.13 -8.65
CA LEU A 25 -7.18 3.56 -8.37
C LEU A 25 -8.23 4.28 -9.24
N MET A 26 -8.42 3.85 -10.49
CA MET A 26 -9.52 4.34 -11.32
C MET A 26 -10.89 3.93 -10.77
N LEU A 27 -11.03 2.67 -10.32
CA LEU A 27 -12.26 2.20 -9.68
C LEU A 27 -12.53 2.98 -8.38
N LEU A 28 -11.48 3.24 -7.59
CA LEU A 28 -11.58 4.06 -6.39
C LEU A 28 -12.15 5.44 -6.71
N PHE A 29 -11.59 6.13 -7.72
CA PHE A 29 -12.07 7.45 -8.17
C PHE A 29 -13.54 7.43 -8.59
N VAL A 30 -13.91 6.46 -9.44
CA VAL A 30 -15.28 6.32 -9.93
C VAL A 30 -16.26 6.10 -8.78
N ILE A 31 -15.93 5.24 -7.83
CA ILE A 31 -16.80 4.93 -6.70
C ILE A 31 -16.96 6.13 -5.77
N THR A 32 -15.87 6.87 -5.50
CA THR A 32 -15.92 8.03 -4.60
C THR A 32 -16.63 9.22 -5.25
N CYS A 33 -16.46 9.44 -6.55
CA CYS A 33 -17.01 10.62 -7.22
C CYS A 33 -18.41 10.41 -7.79
N ILE A 34 -18.76 9.19 -8.21
CA ILE A 34 -20.06 8.91 -8.87
C ILE A 34 -21.05 8.29 -7.88
N MET A 35 -20.60 7.37 -7.03
CA MET A 35 -21.50 6.62 -6.14
C MET A 35 -21.64 7.25 -4.75
N ASP A 36 -20.90 8.33 -4.48
CA ASP A 36 -20.85 9.02 -3.18
C ASP A 36 -20.57 8.07 -2.00
N VAL A 37 -19.79 7.02 -2.27
CA VAL A 37 -19.35 6.08 -1.24
C VAL A 37 -18.06 6.61 -0.63
N SER A 38 -18.03 6.72 0.70
CA SER A 38 -16.82 7.12 1.41
C SER A 38 -15.63 6.24 1.03
N LEU A 39 -14.53 6.91 0.64
CA LEU A 39 -13.24 6.26 0.33
C LEU A 39 -12.80 5.31 1.45
N PHE A 40 -13.01 5.70 2.71
CA PHE A 40 -12.65 4.90 3.86
C PHE A 40 -13.42 3.58 3.92
N VAL A 41 -14.72 3.59 3.62
CA VAL A 41 -15.54 2.37 3.60
C VAL A 41 -15.08 1.46 2.46
N PHE A 42 -14.90 2.00 1.27
CA PHE A 42 -14.52 1.20 0.11
C PHE A 42 -13.14 0.54 0.29
N VAL A 43 -12.12 1.33 0.66
CA VAL A 43 -10.76 0.82 0.93
C VAL A 43 -10.78 -0.14 2.13
N GLY A 44 -11.54 0.17 3.19
CA GLY A 44 -11.69 -0.68 4.36
C GLY A 44 -12.25 -2.06 4.03
N VAL A 45 -13.35 -2.12 3.25
CA VAL A 45 -13.95 -3.38 2.78
C VAL A 45 -12.98 -4.15 1.87
N PHE A 46 -12.33 -3.47 0.94
CA PHE A 46 -11.37 -4.10 0.04
C PHE A 46 -10.21 -4.77 0.80
N LEU A 47 -9.61 -4.05 1.75
CA LEU A 47 -8.53 -4.59 2.61
C LEU A 47 -9.01 -5.74 3.48
N LEU A 48 -10.25 -5.67 4.00
CA LEU A 48 -10.84 -6.75 4.80
C LEU A 48 -11.00 -8.03 3.97
N ILE A 49 -11.57 -7.90 2.77
CA ILE A 49 -11.74 -9.03 1.84
C ILE A 49 -10.39 -9.65 1.52
N GLN A 50 -9.38 -8.84 1.17
CA GLN A 50 -8.03 -9.34 0.91
C GLN A 50 -7.43 -10.09 2.11
N SER A 51 -7.55 -9.52 3.31
CA SER A 51 -7.06 -10.16 4.53
C SER A 51 -7.72 -11.51 4.78
N ILE A 52 -9.05 -11.61 4.62
CA ILE A 52 -9.80 -12.86 4.78
C ILE A 52 -9.37 -13.87 3.72
N MET A 53 -9.27 -13.46 2.45
CA MET A 53 -8.84 -14.34 1.37
C MET A 53 -7.43 -14.89 1.58
N ASP A 54 -6.48 -14.07 2.04
CA ASP A 54 -5.11 -14.50 2.31
C ASP A 54 -5.02 -15.40 3.53
N LEU A 55 -5.82 -15.13 4.57
CA LEU A 55 -5.94 -16.00 5.74
C LEU A 55 -6.47 -17.38 5.36
N LEU A 56 -7.58 -17.43 4.60
CA LEU A 56 -8.20 -18.68 4.14
C LEU A 56 -7.27 -19.48 3.22
N LYS A 57 -6.47 -18.81 2.38
CA LYS A 57 -5.50 -19.48 1.50
C LYS A 57 -4.31 -20.08 2.27
N GLY A 58 -4.06 -19.67 3.52
CA GLY A 58 -2.98 -20.21 4.35
C GLY A 58 -1.63 -20.19 3.63
N GLU A 59 -1.00 -21.35 3.49
CA GLU A 59 0.31 -21.51 2.85
C GLU A 59 0.26 -21.82 1.34
N SER A 60 -0.93 -21.80 0.74
CA SER A 60 -1.11 -22.14 -0.67
C SER A 60 -0.43 -21.12 -1.60
N THR A 61 0.27 -21.64 -2.61
CA THR A 61 0.90 -20.86 -3.67
C THR A 61 -0.06 -20.55 -4.83
N ASN A 62 -1.26 -21.12 -4.82
CA ASN A 62 -2.23 -20.98 -5.90
C ASN A 62 -2.67 -19.51 -6.05
N LYS A 63 -2.54 -18.99 -7.27
CA LYS A 63 -2.99 -17.66 -7.67
C LYS A 63 -3.78 -17.76 -8.98
N PHE A 64 -4.79 -16.91 -9.11
CA PHE A 64 -5.61 -16.83 -10.31
C PHE A 64 -4.81 -16.42 -11.55
N ILE A 65 -3.80 -15.56 -11.38
CA ILE A 65 -2.91 -15.13 -12.45
C ILE A 65 -1.64 -16.01 -12.41
N PRO A 66 -1.35 -16.78 -13.48
CA PRO A 66 -0.25 -17.75 -13.49
C PRO A 66 1.12 -17.14 -13.15
N VAL A 67 1.38 -15.91 -13.59
CA VAL A 67 2.64 -15.21 -13.29
C VAL A 67 2.83 -15.05 -11.77
N PHE A 68 1.78 -14.69 -11.02
CA PHE A 68 1.87 -14.57 -9.56
C PHE A 68 2.02 -15.91 -8.86
N GLU A 69 1.47 -16.99 -9.42
CA GLU A 69 1.72 -18.33 -8.89
C GLU A 69 3.19 -18.72 -9.05
N GLN A 70 3.78 -18.52 -10.23
CA GLN A 70 5.21 -18.77 -10.48
C GLN A 70 6.10 -17.99 -9.51
N ILE A 71 5.80 -16.70 -9.32
CA ILE A 71 6.52 -15.84 -8.36
C ILE A 71 6.39 -16.40 -6.95
N THR A 72 5.19 -16.79 -6.54
CA THR A 72 4.92 -17.27 -5.19
C THR A 72 5.65 -18.58 -4.91
N ILE A 73 5.70 -19.49 -5.89
CA ILE A 73 6.46 -20.74 -5.79
C ILE A 73 7.95 -20.45 -5.65
N TYR A 74 8.49 -19.59 -6.53
CA TYR A 74 9.90 -19.21 -6.51
C TYR A 74 10.30 -18.53 -5.18
N GLU A 75 9.52 -17.57 -4.70
CA GLU A 75 9.81 -16.87 -3.44
C GLU A 75 9.66 -17.78 -2.22
N LYS A 76 8.66 -18.67 -2.21
CA LYS A 76 8.51 -19.66 -1.13
C LYS A 76 9.70 -20.60 -1.06
N GLN A 77 10.19 -21.09 -2.21
CA GLN A 77 11.38 -21.94 -2.27
C GLN A 77 12.65 -21.22 -1.81
N LYS A 78 12.76 -19.91 -2.07
CA LYS A 78 13.97 -19.16 -1.75
C LYS A 78 14.03 -18.65 -0.32
N MET A 79 12.89 -18.24 0.22
CA MET A 79 12.80 -17.61 1.54
C MET A 79 12.44 -18.61 2.65
N GLY A 80 11.90 -19.79 2.31
CA GLY A 80 11.49 -20.81 3.28
C GLY A 80 10.55 -20.27 4.35
N LYS A 81 10.95 -20.36 5.62
CA LYS A 81 10.13 -19.90 6.77
C LYS A 81 9.88 -18.39 6.77
N GLU A 82 10.74 -17.59 6.17
CA GLU A 82 10.54 -16.14 6.10
C GLU A 82 9.40 -15.76 5.14
N TRP A 83 9.15 -16.58 4.11
CA TRP A 83 7.98 -16.39 3.25
C TRP A 83 6.67 -16.46 4.05
N LEU A 84 6.55 -17.44 4.94
CA LEU A 84 5.38 -17.61 5.81
C LEU A 84 5.19 -16.42 6.76
N LYS A 85 6.29 -15.91 7.32
CA LYS A 85 6.25 -14.70 8.17
C LYS A 85 5.79 -13.49 7.37
N GLN A 86 6.34 -13.26 6.18
CA GLN A 86 5.96 -12.14 5.32
C GLN A 86 4.48 -12.22 4.96
N ARG A 87 3.99 -13.40 4.58
CA ARG A 87 2.58 -13.61 4.24
C ARG A 87 1.67 -13.40 5.45
N LYS A 88 2.05 -13.91 6.62
CA LYS A 88 1.34 -13.69 7.88
C LYS A 88 1.21 -12.21 8.22
N MET A 89 2.31 -11.49 8.11
CA MET A 89 2.33 -10.05 8.37
C MET A 89 1.49 -9.28 7.35
N SER A 90 1.46 -9.70 6.08
CA SER A 90 0.65 -9.05 5.04
C SER A 90 -0.83 -9.01 5.40
N TYR A 91 -1.45 -10.15 5.75
CA TYR A 91 -2.87 -10.15 6.09
C TYR A 91 -3.14 -9.49 7.45
N ILE A 92 -2.25 -9.61 8.44
CA ILE A 92 -2.38 -8.90 9.73
C ILE A 92 -2.41 -7.39 9.50
N TRP A 93 -1.49 -6.86 8.68
CA TRP A 93 -1.46 -5.44 8.37
C TRP A 93 -2.68 -4.99 7.57
N ASN A 94 -3.15 -5.78 6.61
CA ASN A 94 -4.39 -5.48 5.89
C ASN A 94 -5.59 -5.43 6.83
N PHE A 95 -5.67 -6.34 7.81
CA PHE A 95 -6.73 -6.33 8.82
C PHE A 95 -6.67 -5.08 9.72
N ILE A 96 -5.47 -4.73 10.20
CA ILE A 96 -5.25 -3.52 11.03
C ILE A 96 -5.62 -2.26 10.24
N LEU A 97 -5.14 -2.14 9.00
CA LEU A 97 -5.43 -1.00 8.13
C LEU A 97 -6.93 -0.91 7.82
N SER A 98 -7.60 -2.04 7.56
CA SER A 98 -9.05 -2.08 7.38
C SER A 98 -9.80 -1.55 8.61
N SER A 99 -9.39 -1.97 9.81
CA SER A 99 -9.97 -1.48 11.07
C SER A 99 -9.75 0.02 11.24
N PHE A 100 -8.56 0.53 10.91
CA PHE A 100 -8.32 1.97 10.90
C PHE A 100 -9.21 2.71 9.90
N MET A 101 -9.43 2.18 8.69
CA MET A 101 -10.32 2.80 7.71
C MET A 101 -11.77 2.90 8.23
N PHE A 102 -12.30 1.83 8.83
CA PHE A 102 -13.64 1.89 9.44
C PHE A 102 -13.71 2.85 10.62
N LEU A 103 -12.65 2.94 11.41
CA LEU A 103 -12.56 3.91 12.51
C LEU A 103 -12.57 5.35 11.99
N GLN A 104 -11.82 5.65 10.93
CA GLN A 104 -11.84 6.97 10.27
C GLN A 104 -13.26 7.29 9.77
N TYR A 105 -13.91 6.36 9.09
CA TYR A 105 -15.30 6.54 8.67
C TYR A 105 -16.23 6.80 9.86
N TYR A 106 -16.11 6.03 10.94
CA TYR A 106 -16.98 6.18 12.12
C TYR A 106 -16.87 7.57 12.77
N PHE A 107 -15.66 8.12 12.85
CA PHE A 107 -15.45 9.46 13.40
C PHE A 107 -15.99 10.58 12.49
N TYR A 108 -15.96 10.39 11.17
CA TYR A 108 -16.30 11.43 10.20
C TYR A 108 -17.67 11.28 9.52
N ARG A 109 -18.41 10.19 9.77
CA ARG A 109 -19.73 9.97 9.13
C ARG A 109 -20.78 11.07 9.37
N ASN A 110 -20.59 11.90 10.40
CA ASN A 110 -21.51 12.98 10.79
C ASN A 110 -20.89 14.37 10.61
N SER A 111 -19.70 14.49 10.01
CA SER A 111 -19.13 15.81 9.73
C SER A 111 -19.80 16.40 8.50
N GLU A 112 -20.32 17.63 8.62
CA GLU A 112 -20.86 18.39 7.48
C GLU A 112 -19.75 18.86 6.53
N GLU A 113 -18.50 18.84 6.98
CA GLU A 113 -17.35 19.12 6.14
C GLU A 113 -16.98 17.89 5.30
N VAL A 114 -17.00 18.07 3.98
CA VAL A 114 -16.32 17.18 3.04
C VAL A 114 -14.82 17.33 3.31
N LEU A 115 -14.28 16.53 4.23
CA LEU A 115 -12.87 16.59 4.64
C LEU A 115 -11.91 16.44 3.47
N PHE A 116 -12.37 15.83 2.38
CA PHE A 116 -11.55 15.44 1.25
C PHE A 116 -12.39 15.43 -0.03
N GLU A 117 -12.45 16.56 -0.75
CA GLU A 117 -12.93 16.55 -2.13
C GLU A 117 -11.85 15.88 -2.98
N VAL A 118 -12.14 14.64 -3.39
CA VAL A 118 -11.28 13.87 -4.28
C VAL A 118 -11.38 14.47 -5.67
N ASP A 119 -10.55 15.47 -5.96
CA ASP A 119 -10.44 16.04 -7.30
C ASP A 119 -9.48 15.22 -8.19
N VAL A 120 -9.51 15.51 -9.49
CA VAL A 120 -8.70 14.81 -10.50
C VAL A 120 -7.20 15.01 -10.24
N THR A 121 -6.79 16.21 -9.81
CA THR A 121 -5.39 16.56 -9.57
C THR A 121 -4.83 15.75 -8.42
N PHE A 122 -5.58 15.68 -7.33
CA PHE A 122 -5.27 14.93 -6.13
C PHE A 122 -5.15 13.44 -6.44
N MET A 123 -6.10 12.87 -7.19
CA MET A 123 -6.03 11.48 -7.61
C MET A 123 -4.82 11.19 -8.52
N PHE A 124 -4.46 12.13 -9.39
CA PHE A 124 -3.24 12.02 -10.19
C PHE A 124 -2.00 11.95 -9.28
N ILE A 125 -1.87 12.87 -8.32
CA ILE A 125 -0.75 12.92 -7.38
C ILE A 125 -0.65 11.63 -6.57
N ILE A 126 -1.76 11.17 -5.99
CA ILE A 126 -1.80 9.88 -5.27
C ILE A 126 -1.37 8.74 -6.18
N THR A 127 -1.90 8.68 -7.40
CA THR A 127 -1.63 7.58 -8.34
C THR A 127 -0.15 7.47 -8.64
N PHE A 128 0.49 8.58 -9.01
CA PHE A 128 1.94 8.61 -9.27
C PHE A 128 2.74 8.26 -8.02
N THR A 129 2.38 8.80 -6.86
CA THR A 129 3.07 8.54 -5.60
C THR A 129 3.02 7.05 -5.24
N VAL A 130 1.84 6.43 -5.30
CA VAL A 130 1.66 5.01 -4.98
C VAL A 130 2.37 4.13 -5.99
N ILE A 131 2.31 4.44 -7.30
CA ILE A 131 3.05 3.70 -8.32
C ILE A 131 4.56 3.75 -8.03
N ILE A 132 5.12 4.92 -7.75
CA ILE A 132 6.55 5.07 -7.45
C ILE A 132 6.93 4.23 -6.22
N LEU A 133 6.17 4.34 -5.13
CA LEU A 133 6.43 3.60 -3.90
C LEU A 133 6.36 2.08 -4.10
N VAL A 134 5.35 1.59 -4.83
CA VAL A 134 5.19 0.17 -5.14
C VAL A 134 6.35 -0.33 -6.01
N ASN A 135 6.76 0.43 -7.02
CA ASN A 135 7.88 0.03 -7.88
C ASN A 135 9.22 0.02 -7.13
N ILE A 136 9.47 1.01 -6.26
CA ILE A 136 10.65 1.02 -5.38
C ILE A 136 10.63 -0.20 -4.46
N SER A 137 9.49 -0.50 -3.82
CA SER A 137 9.32 -1.66 -2.95
C SER A 137 9.60 -2.98 -3.69
N LEU A 138 9.03 -3.15 -4.89
CA LEU A 138 9.29 -4.31 -5.75
C LEU A 138 10.78 -4.43 -6.12
N LEU A 139 11.42 -3.33 -6.53
CA LEU A 139 12.84 -3.33 -6.89
C LEU A 139 13.73 -3.74 -5.71
N LEU A 140 13.46 -3.21 -4.51
CA LEU A 140 14.19 -3.57 -3.30
C LEU A 140 13.98 -5.04 -2.93
N HIS A 141 12.74 -5.52 -3.02
CA HIS A 141 12.38 -6.91 -2.76
C HIS A 141 13.08 -7.85 -3.75
N PHE A 142 13.02 -7.58 -5.06
CA PHE A 142 13.66 -8.39 -6.09
C PHE A 142 15.17 -8.44 -5.87
N ARG A 143 15.82 -7.29 -5.64
CA ARG A 143 17.26 -7.26 -5.36
C ARG A 143 17.63 -8.09 -4.14
N LYS A 144 16.82 -8.06 -3.08
CA LYS A 144 17.12 -8.78 -1.83
C LYS A 144 16.87 -10.28 -1.97
N VAL A 145 15.72 -10.66 -2.53
CA VAL A 145 15.35 -12.06 -2.73
C VAL A 145 16.23 -12.68 -3.81
N ASP A 146 16.37 -12.06 -4.98
CA ASP A 146 17.08 -12.66 -6.13
C ASP A 146 18.59 -12.80 -5.91
N ARG A 147 19.20 -12.02 -5.01
CA ARG A 147 20.63 -12.15 -4.65
C ARG A 147 20.93 -13.09 -3.48
N ALA A 148 19.92 -13.56 -2.74
CA ALA A 148 20.16 -14.50 -1.66
C ALA A 148 20.63 -15.85 -2.21
N ASN A 149 21.69 -16.41 -1.62
CA ASN A 149 22.23 -17.72 -2.00
C ASN A 149 21.67 -18.84 -1.10
N SER A 150 21.19 -18.47 0.09
CA SER A 150 20.59 -19.40 1.05
C SER A 150 19.42 -18.76 1.82
N GLU A 151 18.59 -19.60 2.45
CA GLU A 151 17.54 -19.13 3.37
C GLU A 151 18.12 -18.33 4.55
N ALA A 152 19.35 -18.65 4.97
CA ALA A 152 20.04 -17.98 6.08
C ALA A 152 20.30 -16.49 5.77
N ASP A 153 20.54 -16.13 4.50
CA ASP A 153 20.76 -14.74 4.05
C ASP A 153 19.51 -13.85 4.22
N LEU A 154 18.35 -14.50 4.39
CA LEU A 154 17.04 -13.89 4.51
C LEU A 154 16.49 -13.96 5.94
N GLN A 155 17.22 -14.55 6.89
CA GLN A 155 16.74 -14.65 8.26
C GLN A 155 16.47 -13.27 8.87
N GLY A 156 15.24 -13.09 9.38
CA GLY A 156 14.79 -11.81 9.94
C GLY A 156 14.56 -10.70 8.91
N TYR A 157 14.64 -11.00 7.61
CA TYR A 157 14.35 -10.04 6.53
C TYR A 157 12.97 -9.41 6.68
N THR A 158 11.95 -10.21 7.02
CA THR A 158 10.57 -9.74 7.17
C THR A 158 10.47 -8.64 8.21
N TRP A 159 11.00 -8.89 9.41
CA TRP A 159 10.94 -7.93 10.53
C TRP A 159 11.73 -6.66 10.25
N LYS A 160 12.92 -6.79 9.65
CA LYS A 160 13.74 -5.63 9.24
C LYS A 160 13.00 -4.75 8.23
N THR A 161 12.33 -5.37 7.26
CA THR A 161 11.58 -4.64 6.23
C THR A 161 10.36 -3.95 6.82
N ILE A 162 9.61 -4.62 7.72
CA ILE A 162 8.48 -4.00 8.41
C ILE A 162 8.92 -2.81 9.26
N LEU A 163 9.99 -2.97 10.05
CA LEU A 163 10.51 -1.90 10.90
C LEU A 163 10.98 -0.70 10.07
N LEU A 164 11.64 -0.96 8.93
CA LEU A 164 12.01 0.09 7.98
C LEU A 164 10.78 0.80 7.41
N SER A 165 9.74 0.07 7.00
CA SER A 165 8.49 0.65 6.48
C SER A 165 7.77 1.50 7.53
N ILE A 166 7.73 1.05 8.79
CA ILE A 166 7.16 1.82 9.91
C ILE A 166 7.97 3.09 10.15
N ALA A 167 9.31 3.00 10.17
CA ALA A 167 10.16 4.17 10.35
C ALA A 167 9.98 5.20 9.24
N ILE A 168 9.96 4.77 7.97
CA ILE A 168 9.70 5.64 6.83
C ILE A 168 8.31 6.27 6.93
N GLY A 169 7.29 5.47 7.25
CA GLY A 169 5.91 5.94 7.42
C GLY A 169 5.78 6.96 8.55
N ALA A 170 6.45 6.75 9.68
CA ALA A 170 6.45 7.69 10.80
C ALA A 170 7.13 9.01 10.45
N VAL A 171 8.27 8.97 9.75
CA VAL A 171 8.97 10.18 9.28
C VAL A 171 8.10 10.97 8.30
N LEU A 172 7.48 10.29 7.34
CA LEU A 172 6.57 10.93 6.39
C LEU A 172 5.33 11.50 7.09
N GLY A 173 4.75 10.77 8.04
CA GLY A 173 3.60 11.22 8.82
C GLY A 173 3.92 12.47 9.65
N LEU A 174 5.07 12.50 10.33
CA LEU A 174 5.52 13.68 11.07
C LEU A 174 5.76 14.87 10.15
N LEU A 175 6.40 14.65 9.00
CA LEU A 175 6.65 15.71 8.02
C LEU A 175 5.34 16.32 7.51
N LEU A 176 4.35 15.49 7.15
CA LEU A 176 3.01 15.96 6.74
C LEU A 176 2.30 16.71 7.87
N PHE A 177 2.38 16.20 9.10
CA PHE A 177 1.81 16.87 10.27
C PHE A 177 2.37 18.29 10.46
N PHE A 178 3.69 18.47 10.37
CA PHE A 178 4.32 19.79 10.45
C PHE A 178 3.92 20.71 9.28
N ILE A 179 3.83 20.18 8.06
CA ILE A 179 3.36 20.96 6.90
C ILE A 179 1.93 21.46 7.14
N ILE A 180 1.03 20.62 7.65
CA ILE A 180 -0.35 20.99 7.96
C ILE A 180 -0.39 22.07 9.06
N LEU A 181 0.36 21.90 10.15
CA LEU A 181 0.43 22.90 11.22
C LEU A 181 0.95 24.26 10.72
N PHE A 182 2.01 24.23 9.90
CA PHE A 182 2.56 25.45 9.29
C PHE A 182 1.54 26.12 8.36
N TYR A 183 0.85 25.34 7.53
CA TYR A 183 -0.20 25.83 6.64
C TYR A 183 -1.32 26.51 7.44
N ILE A 184 -1.85 25.85 8.47
CA ILE A 184 -2.89 26.41 9.36
C ILE A 184 -2.40 27.69 10.06
N HIS A 185 -1.17 27.69 10.58
CA HIS A 185 -0.63 28.89 11.24
C HIS A 185 -0.48 30.07 10.26
N SER A 186 0.00 29.80 9.05
CA SER A 186 0.17 30.82 8.01
C SER A 186 -1.16 31.40 7.51
N SER A 187 -2.21 30.56 7.40
CA SER A 187 -3.54 31.00 6.96
C SER A 187 -4.25 31.85 8.02
N ILE A 188 -4.15 31.48 9.30
CA ILE A 188 -4.66 32.29 10.41
C ILE A 188 -3.95 33.65 10.47
N SER A 189 -2.62 33.65 10.34
CA SER A 189 -1.82 34.88 10.36
C SER A 189 -2.17 35.81 9.19
N TYR A 190 -2.42 35.26 8.00
CA TYR A 190 -2.86 36.03 6.84
C TYR A 190 -4.26 36.67 7.05
N PHE A 191 -5.20 35.95 7.65
CA PHE A 191 -6.53 36.49 7.97
C PHE A 191 -6.48 37.58 9.05
N SER A 192 -5.61 37.46 10.06
CA SER A 192 -5.42 38.49 11.08
C SER A 192 -4.91 39.82 10.51
N ILE A 193 -4.13 39.80 9.42
CA ILE A 193 -3.60 41.01 8.77
C ILE A 193 -4.66 41.69 7.89
N LYS A 194 -5.60 40.94 7.31
CA LYS A 194 -6.66 41.49 6.47
C LYS A 194 -7.88 42.01 7.23
N GLY A 195 -8.14 41.51 8.44
CA GLY A 195 -9.27 41.93 9.29
C GLY A 195 -9.09 43.25 10.05
N THR A 196 -7.99 43.98 9.82
CA THR A 196 -7.66 45.24 10.51
C THR A 196 -7.76 46.49 9.62
N ASN A 197 -8.35 46.39 8.42
CA ASN A 197 -8.70 47.53 7.57
C ASN A 197 -10.20 47.75 7.50
#